data_AF-A0A1V5NMZ8-F1
#
_entry.id   AF-A0A1V5NMZ8-F1
#
_cell.length_a   1.000
_cell.length_b   1.000
_cell.length_c   1.000
_cell.angle_alpha   90.00
_cell.angle_beta   90.00
_cell.angle_gamma   90.00
#
_symmetry.space_group_name_H-M   'P 1'
#
loop_
_entity.id
_entity.type
_entity.pdbx_description
1 polymer ?
#
loop_
_entity_poly.entity_id
_entity_poly.type
_entity_poly.pdbx_seq_one_letter_code
_entity_poly.pdbx_strand_id
1 'polypeptide(L)'
;MNKRLLKSIPGILLLFIALLIYWFTTTDKQPVTKDSPSERTSVNSEKHRHEPLVYTKHARCRMDCREIKEAEIASVIQSGTINTKKSDSRDKPCPTIAYEGTGTDGHKLRIVIADCESKDRVVTVIDLDQDYFCECE
;
A
#
# COMPACT_ATOMS: atom_id res chain seq x y z
N MET A 1 47.49 -23.37 -14.06
CA MET A 1 46.94 -22.05 -13.67
C MET A 1 47.34 -21.03 -14.74
N ASN A 2 46.40 -20.65 -15.61
CA ASN A 2 46.69 -19.91 -16.85
C ASN A 2 46.91 -18.42 -16.56
N LYS A 3 48.18 -17.97 -16.61
CA LYS A 3 48.62 -16.59 -16.31
C LYS A 3 47.97 -15.50 -17.19
N ARG A 4 47.26 -15.89 -18.26
CA ARG A 4 46.46 -14.98 -19.09
C ARG A 4 45.14 -14.57 -18.42
N LEU A 5 44.59 -15.40 -17.52
CA LEU A 5 43.33 -15.12 -16.82
C LEU A 5 43.49 -14.02 -15.76
N LEU A 6 44.68 -13.87 -15.18
CA LEU A 6 44.96 -12.89 -14.12
C LEU A 6 45.09 -11.44 -14.66
N LYS A 7 45.41 -11.27 -15.95
CA LYS A 7 45.59 -9.94 -16.57
C LYS A 7 44.27 -9.29 -16.99
N SER A 8 43.20 -10.08 -17.15
CA SER A 8 41.88 -9.58 -17.59
C SER A 8 40.92 -9.28 -16.44
N ILE A 9 41.29 -9.62 -15.20
CA ILE A 9 40.49 -9.41 -13.99
C ILE A 9 40.07 -7.95 -13.79
N PRO A 10 40.93 -6.92 -13.93
CA PRO A 10 40.49 -5.54 -13.71
C PRO A 10 39.49 -5.06 -14.76
N GLY A 11 39.63 -5.51 -16.02
CA GLY A 11 38.69 -5.15 -17.09
C GLY A 11 37.32 -5.81 -16.92
N ILE A 12 37.30 -7.09 -16.52
CA ILE A 12 36.07 -7.84 -16.26
C ILE A 12 35.35 -7.26 -15.03
N LEU A 13 36.08 -6.93 -13.97
CA LEU A 13 35.51 -6.33 -12.75
C LEU A 13 34.84 -4.97 -13.04
N LEU A 14 35.49 -4.10 -13.82
CA LEU A 14 34.92 -2.81 -14.22
C LEU A 14 33.65 -2.97 -15.06
N LEU A 15 33.59 -3.98 -15.93
CA LEU A 15 32.43 -4.24 -16.78
C LEU A 15 31.24 -4.78 -15.96
N PHE A 16 31.50 -5.64 -14.97
CA PHE A 16 30.47 -6.10 -14.02
C PHE A 16 29.96 -4.96 -13.12
N ILE A 17 30.85 -4.09 -12.62
CA ILE A 17 30.44 -2.91 -11.83
C ILE A 17 29.58 -1.96 -12.66
N ALA A 18 29.96 -1.70 -13.92
CA ALA A 18 29.17 -0.87 -14.83
C ALA A 18 27.77 -1.46 -15.10
N LEU A 19 27.68 -2.79 -15.29
CA LEU A 19 26.39 -3.47 -15.42
C LEU A 19 25.56 -3.34 -14.15
N LEU A 20 26.13 -3.57 -12.96
CA LEU A 20 25.41 -3.42 -11.69
C LEU A 20 24.87 -1.99 -11.48
N ILE A 21 25.65 -0.97 -11.82
CA ILE A 21 25.20 0.44 -11.77
C ILE A 21 24.07 0.69 -12.77
N TYR A 22 24.14 0.13 -13.98
CA TYR A 22 23.06 0.25 -14.98
C TYR A 22 21.76 -0.38 -14.48
N TRP A 23 21.81 -1.59 -13.91
CA TRP A 23 20.61 -2.22 -13.33
C TRP A 23 20.04 -1.41 -12.15
N PHE A 24 20.89 -0.93 -11.24
CA PHE A 24 20.44 -0.10 -10.11
C PHE A 24 19.83 1.24 -10.54
N THR A 25 20.41 1.91 -11.54
CA THR A 25 19.89 3.22 -12.01
C THR A 25 18.63 3.12 -12.87
N THR A 26 18.30 1.93 -13.40
CA THR A 26 17.10 1.73 -14.23
C THR A 26 15.86 1.30 -13.44
N THR A 27 15.95 1.09 -12.12
CA THR A 27 14.82 0.56 -11.32
C THR A 27 13.95 1.63 -10.65
N ASP A 28 14.29 2.91 -10.73
CA ASP A 28 13.49 3.98 -10.11
C ASP A 28 13.26 5.16 -11.06
N LYS A 29 12.20 5.11 -11.88
CA LYS A 29 11.39 6.28 -12.31
C LYS A 29 10.00 5.83 -12.79
N GLN A 30 9.04 5.72 -11.87
CA GLN A 30 7.62 5.85 -12.20
C GLN A 30 7.22 7.33 -12.08
N PRO A 31 6.75 8.00 -13.15
CA PRO A 31 6.18 9.33 -13.05
C PRO A 31 4.74 9.23 -12.52
N VAL A 32 4.49 9.80 -11.34
CA VAL A 32 3.14 9.93 -10.78
C VAL A 32 2.37 11.00 -11.56
N THR A 33 1.56 10.58 -12.52
CA THR A 33 0.54 11.42 -13.15
C THR A 33 -0.69 11.48 -12.25
N LYS A 34 -0.91 12.64 -11.62
CA LYS A 34 -2.18 12.99 -10.98
C LYS A 34 -3.20 13.26 -12.09
N ASP A 35 -4.26 12.48 -12.17
CA ASP A 35 -5.57 12.96 -12.63
C ASP A 35 -6.69 11.96 -12.24
N SER A 36 -7.74 12.52 -11.66
CA SER A 36 -9.11 11.98 -11.46
C SER A 36 -10.04 12.89 -12.29
N PRO A 37 -11.30 12.57 -12.68
CA PRO A 37 -12.20 11.49 -12.22
C PRO A 37 -13.02 10.78 -13.34
N SER A 38 -13.68 9.64 -13.05
CA SER A 38 -15.04 9.37 -13.55
C SER A 38 -15.68 8.11 -12.95
N GLU A 39 -16.88 8.34 -12.46
CA GLU A 39 -17.98 7.46 -12.05
C GLU A 39 -18.36 6.36 -13.06
N ARG A 40 -18.48 5.10 -12.61
CA ARG A 40 -19.46 4.08 -13.08
C ARG A 40 -19.76 3.06 -11.98
N THR A 41 -21.05 2.84 -11.75
CA THR A 41 -21.67 1.90 -10.80
C THR A 41 -21.86 0.51 -11.41
N SER A 42 -21.70 -0.60 -10.63
CA SER A 42 -22.48 -1.85 -10.77
C SER A 42 -22.26 -2.81 -9.58
N VAL A 43 -23.33 -3.12 -8.84
CA VAL A 43 -23.36 -4.01 -7.65
C VAL A 43 -23.44 -5.49 -8.03
N ASN A 44 -22.51 -6.34 -7.55
CA ASN A 44 -22.71 -7.77 -7.28
C ASN A 44 -21.51 -8.37 -6.53
N SER A 45 -21.76 -9.11 -5.45
CA SER A 45 -20.88 -9.45 -4.31
C SER A 45 -19.58 -10.27 -4.58
N GLU A 46 -19.08 -10.29 -5.81
CA GLU A 46 -17.65 -10.51 -6.18
C GLU A 46 -16.94 -9.16 -6.52
N LYS A 47 -17.62 -8.05 -6.16
CA LYS A 47 -17.53 -6.70 -6.72
C LYS A 47 -16.19 -5.95 -6.57
N HIS A 48 -15.39 -6.29 -5.57
CA HIS A 48 -14.37 -5.36 -5.07
C HIS A 48 -12.93 -5.68 -5.46
N ARG A 49 -12.67 -6.74 -6.24
CA ARG A 49 -11.29 -7.07 -6.65
C ARG A 49 -10.72 -6.14 -7.74
N HIS A 50 -11.57 -5.41 -8.46
CA HIS A 50 -11.15 -4.58 -9.59
C HIS A 50 -11.59 -3.11 -9.48
N GLU A 51 -12.46 -2.75 -8.52
CA GLU A 51 -12.77 -1.35 -8.26
C GLU A 51 -11.75 -0.75 -7.30
N PRO A 52 -11.19 0.43 -7.61
CA PRO A 52 -10.31 1.13 -6.68
C PRO A 52 -11.07 1.46 -5.39
N LEU A 53 -10.41 1.19 -4.26
CA LEU A 53 -10.88 1.55 -2.93
C LEU A 53 -11.18 3.05 -2.88
N VAL A 54 -12.29 3.42 -2.25
CA VAL A 54 -12.60 4.83 -2.01
C VAL A 54 -12.02 5.22 -0.66
N TYR A 55 -11.26 6.31 -0.63
CA TYR A 55 -10.63 6.81 0.58
C TYR A 55 -11.36 8.08 1.02
N THR A 56 -11.74 8.13 2.29
CA THR A 56 -12.25 9.37 2.90
C THR A 56 -11.14 10.41 3.03
N LYS A 57 -11.52 11.69 3.25
CA LYS A 57 -10.56 12.77 3.55
C LYS A 57 -9.68 12.42 4.76
N HIS A 58 -10.27 11.86 5.81
CA HIS A 58 -9.56 11.46 7.02
C HIS A 58 -8.54 10.34 6.75
N ALA A 59 -8.95 9.32 5.98
CA ALA A 59 -8.03 8.25 5.57
C ALA A 59 -6.85 8.81 4.77
N ARG A 60 -7.09 9.69 3.78
CA ARG A 60 -6.03 10.33 3.00
C ARG A 60 -5.07 11.12 3.88
N CYS A 61 -5.59 11.95 4.79
CA CYS A 61 -4.75 12.69 5.73
C CYS A 61 -3.85 11.77 6.57
N ARG A 62 -4.40 10.66 7.09
CA ARG A 62 -3.64 9.69 7.88
C ARG A 62 -2.65 8.88 7.06
N MET A 63 -2.96 8.60 5.80
CA MET A 63 -2.01 7.98 4.87
C MET A 63 -0.82 8.89 4.67
N ASP A 64 -1.07 10.16 4.33
CA ASP A 64 -0.01 11.14 4.04
C ASP A 64 0.85 11.41 5.29
N CYS A 65 0.23 11.58 6.46
CA CYS A 65 0.94 11.87 7.72
C CYS A 65 1.82 10.69 8.21
N ARG A 66 1.48 9.46 7.82
CA ARG A 66 2.13 8.23 8.30
C ARG A 66 2.89 7.49 7.19
N GLU A 67 3.01 8.13 6.03
CA GLU A 67 3.63 7.57 4.81
C GLU A 67 3.04 6.22 4.35
N ILE A 68 1.79 5.91 4.72
CA ILE A 68 1.11 4.65 4.39
C ILE A 68 0.59 4.68 2.95
N LYS A 69 1.01 3.73 2.12
CA LYS A 69 0.66 3.66 0.70
C LYS A 69 -0.54 2.75 0.45
N GLU A 70 -1.21 2.96 -0.68
CA GLU A 70 -2.36 2.14 -1.10
C GLU A 70 -2.02 0.65 -1.22
N ALA A 71 -0.80 0.31 -1.64
CA ALA A 71 -0.34 -1.07 -1.75
C ALA A 71 -0.29 -1.80 -0.39
N GLU A 72 0.11 -1.10 0.68
CA GLU A 72 0.13 -1.67 2.03
C GLU A 72 -1.30 -1.90 2.54
N ILE A 73 -2.19 -0.94 2.28
CA ILE A 73 -3.61 -1.05 2.61
C ILE A 73 -4.23 -2.25 1.91
N ALA A 74 -3.98 -2.40 0.60
CA ALA A 74 -4.47 -3.51 -0.19
C ALA A 74 -3.93 -4.85 0.32
N SER A 75 -2.64 -4.92 0.67
CA SER A 75 -2.02 -6.10 1.27
C SER A 75 -2.73 -6.49 2.58
N VAL A 76 -2.96 -5.53 3.47
CA VAL A 76 -3.60 -5.80 4.77
C VAL A 76 -5.06 -6.22 4.62
N ILE A 77 -5.80 -5.67 3.65
CA ILE A 77 -7.17 -6.12 3.37
C ILE A 77 -7.16 -7.55 2.80
N GLN A 78 -6.18 -7.89 1.96
CA GLN A 78 -6.10 -9.18 1.28
C GLN A 78 -5.64 -10.31 2.21
N SER A 79 -4.64 -10.07 3.05
CA SER A 79 -3.99 -11.12 3.86
C SER A 79 -4.12 -10.92 5.36
N GLY A 80 -4.67 -9.78 5.81
CA GLY A 80 -4.86 -9.48 7.22
C GLY A 80 -6.03 -10.25 7.85
N THR A 81 -6.25 -9.99 9.13
CA THR A 81 -7.30 -10.61 9.93
C THR A 81 -8.28 -9.56 10.42
N ILE A 82 -9.56 -9.93 10.54
CA ILE A 82 -10.57 -9.01 11.05
C ILE A 82 -10.42 -8.90 12.57
N ASN A 83 -10.26 -7.67 13.06
CA ASN A 83 -10.34 -7.35 14.48
C ASN A 83 -11.80 -7.05 14.87
N THR A 84 -12.49 -8.04 15.42
CA THR A 84 -13.89 -7.92 15.85
C THR A 84 -14.10 -6.93 16.99
N LYS A 85 -13.08 -6.64 17.80
CA LYS A 85 -13.15 -5.63 18.88
C LYS A 85 -13.09 -4.19 18.35
N LYS A 86 -12.60 -4.01 17.12
CA LYS A 86 -12.47 -2.71 16.45
C LYS A 86 -13.43 -2.56 15.27
N SER A 87 -14.24 -3.58 15.04
CA SER A 87 -15.34 -3.59 14.07
C SER A 87 -16.65 -3.33 14.80
N ASP A 88 -17.62 -2.69 14.17
CA ASP A 88 -18.97 -2.52 14.71
C ASP A 88 -20.01 -2.76 13.61
N SER A 89 -20.72 -3.89 13.72
CA SER A 89 -21.77 -4.27 12.76
C SER A 89 -23.03 -3.42 12.85
N ARG A 90 -23.16 -2.58 13.88
CA ARG A 90 -24.31 -1.69 14.10
C ARG A 90 -23.97 -0.22 13.86
N ASP A 91 -22.74 0.06 13.41
CA ASP A 91 -22.30 1.42 13.11
C ASP A 91 -23.16 2.04 11.99
N LYS A 92 -23.26 3.37 12.01
CA LYS A 92 -24.14 4.13 11.12
C LYS A 92 -23.36 5.24 10.42
N PRO A 93 -23.61 5.49 9.13
CA PRO A 93 -24.67 4.90 8.30
C PRO A 93 -24.38 3.50 7.77
N CYS A 94 -23.14 3.01 7.92
CA CYS A 94 -22.72 1.70 7.47
C CYS A 94 -21.95 0.98 8.59
N PRO A 95 -22.06 -0.35 8.69
CA PRO A 95 -21.17 -1.17 9.51
C PRO A 95 -19.69 -0.85 9.26
N THR A 96 -18.87 -0.97 10.30
CA THR A 96 -17.41 -0.83 10.18
C THR A 96 -16.69 -2.14 10.42
N ILE A 97 -15.72 -2.44 9.55
CA ILE A 97 -14.86 -3.62 9.64
C ILE A 97 -13.40 -3.17 9.74
N ALA A 98 -12.70 -3.66 10.77
CA ALA A 98 -11.29 -3.38 10.98
C ALA A 98 -10.43 -4.58 10.58
N TYR A 99 -9.55 -4.40 9.60
CA TYR A 99 -8.52 -5.36 9.21
C TYR A 99 -7.20 -5.01 9.88
N GLU A 100 -6.51 -6.00 10.44
CA GLU A 100 -5.16 -5.85 10.98
C GLU A 100 -4.20 -6.82 10.30
N GLY A 101 -3.01 -6.34 9.97
CA GLY A 101 -2.00 -7.15 9.31
C GLY A 101 -0.71 -6.37 9.11
N THR A 102 0.20 -6.97 8.33
CA THR A 102 1.49 -6.39 8.00
C THR A 102 1.44 -5.80 6.58
N GLY A 103 1.82 -4.54 6.45
CA GLY A 103 1.99 -3.86 5.16
C GLY A 103 3.15 -4.45 4.35
N THR A 104 3.29 -4.02 3.10
CA THR A 104 4.34 -4.52 2.19
C THR A 104 5.76 -4.14 2.62
N ASP A 105 5.90 -3.18 3.52
CA ASP A 105 7.14 -2.66 4.08
C ASP A 105 7.44 -3.20 5.50
N GLY A 106 6.53 -4.00 6.07
CA GLY A 106 6.72 -4.65 7.37
C GLY A 106 6.01 -3.97 8.55
N HIS A 107 5.38 -2.81 8.37
CA HIS A 107 4.65 -2.11 9.44
C HIS A 107 3.34 -2.84 9.78
N LYS A 108 2.98 -2.94 11.07
CA LYS A 108 1.65 -3.43 11.45
C LYS A 108 0.62 -2.32 11.29
N LEU A 109 -0.38 -2.55 10.45
CA LEU A 109 -1.43 -1.58 10.18
C LEU A 109 -2.80 -2.09 10.62
N ARG A 110 -3.68 -1.15 10.97
CA ARG A 110 -5.12 -1.35 11.05
C ARG A 110 -5.83 -0.48 10.02
N ILE A 111 -6.63 -1.12 9.18
CA ILE A 111 -7.45 -0.46 8.16
C ILE A 111 -8.92 -0.59 8.57
N VAL A 112 -9.61 0.54 8.74
CA VAL A 112 -11.05 0.55 9.04
C VAL A 112 -11.82 0.90 7.78
N ILE A 113 -12.72 -0.01 7.38
CA ILE A 113 -13.59 0.13 6.21
C ILE A 113 -15.03 0.33 6.68
N ALA A 114 -15.73 1.28 6.09
CA ALA A 114 -17.19 1.34 6.13
C ALA A 114 -17.73 0.44 5.01
N ASP A 115 -18.36 -0.67 5.39
CA ASP A 115 -18.96 -1.66 4.50
C ASP A 115 -20.38 -1.20 4.14
N CYS A 116 -20.51 -0.57 2.97
CA CYS A 116 -21.75 0.06 2.53
C CYS A 116 -22.26 -0.65 1.28
N GLU A 117 -23.58 -0.85 1.15
CA GLU A 117 -24.20 -1.51 -0.02
C GLU A 117 -23.80 -0.89 -1.37
N SER A 118 -23.60 0.43 -1.39
CA SER A 118 -23.20 1.16 -2.60
C SER A 118 -21.71 0.95 -2.91
N LYS A 119 -20.83 1.35 -2.00
CA LYS A 119 -19.39 1.28 -2.15
C LYS A 119 -18.65 1.38 -0.82
N ASP A 120 -17.75 0.43 -0.60
CA ASP A 120 -16.84 0.41 0.54
C ASP A 120 -15.91 1.61 0.56
N ARG A 121 -15.67 2.14 1.76
CA ARG A 121 -14.80 3.30 1.96
C ARG A 121 -13.81 3.03 3.07
N VAL A 122 -12.53 3.30 2.81
CA VAL A 122 -11.50 3.37 3.84
C VAL A 122 -11.75 4.63 4.67
N VAL A 123 -12.14 4.44 5.92
CA VAL A 123 -12.47 5.50 6.88
C VAL A 123 -11.20 6.01 7.55
N THR A 124 -10.31 5.11 7.95
CA THR A 124 -9.02 5.47 8.55
C THR A 124 -8.00 4.37 8.37
N VAL A 125 -6.73 4.76 8.35
CA VAL A 125 -5.56 3.89 8.44
C VAL A 125 -4.76 4.21 9.69
N ILE A 126 -4.21 3.19 10.35
CA ILE A 126 -3.51 3.32 11.62
C ILE A 126 -2.26 2.47 11.61
N ASP A 127 -1.10 3.07 11.86
CA ASP A 127 0.11 2.35 12.24
C ASP A 127 -0.04 1.89 13.70
N LEU A 128 0.18 0.61 13.96
CA LEU A 128 0.04 -0.02 15.27
C LEU A 128 1.36 -0.11 16.03
N ASP A 129 2.48 0.10 15.36
CA ASP A 129 3.82 0.05 15.93
C ASP A 129 4.32 1.46 16.32
N GLN A 130 3.82 2.51 15.66
CA GLN A 130 4.26 3.89 15.90
C GLN A 130 3.10 4.88 16.07
N ASP A 131 3.25 5.75 17.07
CA ASP A 131 2.38 6.91 17.25
C ASP A 131 2.88 8.10 16.45
N TYR A 132 1.97 8.72 15.69
CA TYR A 132 2.22 9.92 14.90
C TYR A 132 1.32 11.04 15.41
N PHE A 133 1.89 12.22 15.61
CA PHE A 133 1.11 13.42 15.88
C PHE A 133 0.58 13.99 14.56
N CYS A 134 -0.68 13.66 14.26
CA CYS A 134 -1.37 14.09 13.04
C CYS A 134 -2.63 14.89 13.42
N GLU A 135 -2.78 16.07 12.84
CA GLU A 135 -4.02 16.86 12.93
C GLU A 135 -4.90 16.57 11.72
N CYS A 136 -5.70 15.51 11.80
CA CYS A 136 -6.63 15.10 10.75
C CYS A 136 -8.09 15.26 11.22
N GLU A 137 -8.86 16.04 10.46
CA GLU A 137 -10.31 16.28 10.61
C GLU A 137 -11.14 15.62 9.50
#